data_AF-A0A814WQV2-F1
#
_entry.id   AF-A0A814WQV2-F1
#
_cell.length_a   1.000
_cell.length_b   1.000
_cell.length_c   1.000
_cell.angle_alpha   90.00
_cell.angle_beta   90.00
_cell.angle_gamma   90.00
#
_symmetry.space_group_name_H-M   'P 1'
#
loop_
_entity.id
_entity.type
_entity.pdbx_description
1 polymer ?
#
loop_
_entity_poly.entity_id
_entity_poly.type
_entity_poly.pdbx_seq_one_letter_code
_entity_poly.pdbx_strand_id
1 'polypeptide(L)'
;MTKTKKRKSTTSVSPNRLEKKLKKSRRQEQIDKDNNDESLNLHRLGPAPASTSSLVQRLPSTRESDKIQSMKTSWINKQRVLIFSSRGISYLGRYVMKNLRSIMAHSKSEPKAELRKNFSVLNEIAELRNCNKILFFDMKKKRDLYLWMASVPDGPTVKFLVENLHTMEELKLTGNCLRGSRPLLSFDTKFDDEPHWKLIKELLTQIFGTPKSHPKSQPFIDHVLTFTLIDNKIWLRNYQIVEENGSLAEIGPRFVLNLHCIFEKSFSGMLIYENPLYVAPNLKRHIAKEQASQKYKQRIYQKLSYEQKKPEESFPYDKTDEIFQTPAQPSDNDDDDDDDSE
;
A
#
# COMPACT_ATOMS: atom_id res chain seq x y z
N MET A 1 32.15 -47.67 8.35
CA MET A 1 31.30 -47.93 7.16
C MET A 1 30.22 -46.88 7.07
N THR A 2 30.22 -46.19 5.93
CA THR A 2 29.41 -45.04 5.52
C THR A 2 27.97 -45.42 5.17
N LYS A 3 26.97 -44.60 5.58
CA LYS A 3 25.68 -44.51 4.86
C LYS A 3 25.17 -43.07 4.80
N THR A 4 25.65 -42.37 3.78
CA THR A 4 25.15 -41.09 3.26
C THR A 4 23.78 -41.32 2.60
N LYS A 5 22.72 -40.64 3.06
CA LYS A 5 21.39 -40.69 2.44
C LYS A 5 21.35 -39.69 1.27
N LYS A 6 21.38 -40.19 0.03
CA LYS A 6 21.17 -39.44 -1.22
C LYS A 6 19.83 -38.70 -1.19
N ARG A 7 19.86 -37.36 -1.29
CA ARG A 7 18.70 -36.52 -1.65
C ARG A 7 18.42 -36.70 -3.16
N LYS A 8 17.16 -37.02 -3.50
CA LYS A 8 16.67 -37.07 -4.89
C LYS A 8 16.57 -35.64 -5.46
N SER A 9 17.06 -35.50 -6.69
CA SER A 9 17.07 -34.30 -7.52
C SER A 9 15.78 -34.15 -8.34
N THR A 10 15.30 -32.91 -8.42
CA THR A 10 14.71 -32.23 -9.59
C THR A 10 13.54 -32.86 -10.34
N THR A 11 12.36 -32.25 -10.21
CA THR A 11 11.38 -32.14 -11.31
C THR A 11 11.61 -30.80 -12.00
N SER A 12 12.27 -30.82 -13.17
CA SER A 12 12.49 -29.64 -14.02
C SER A 12 11.19 -29.25 -14.71
N VAL A 13 10.60 -28.14 -14.27
CA VAL A 13 9.48 -27.52 -15.00
C VAL A 13 10.01 -26.95 -16.31
N SER A 14 9.51 -27.47 -17.43
CA SER A 14 9.98 -27.15 -18.77
C SER A 14 9.74 -25.67 -19.14
N PRO A 15 10.73 -24.99 -19.75
CA PRO A 15 10.67 -23.55 -20.10
C PRO A 15 9.51 -23.18 -21.05
N ASN A 16 8.97 -24.15 -21.78
CA ASN A 16 7.87 -23.97 -22.73
C ASN A 16 6.53 -23.48 -22.13
N ARG A 17 6.32 -23.59 -20.80
CA ARG A 17 5.05 -23.18 -20.16
C ARG A 17 5.03 -21.70 -19.75
N LEU A 18 6.21 -21.11 -19.51
CA LEU A 18 6.37 -19.69 -19.19
C LEU A 18 6.31 -18.82 -20.46
N GLU A 19 6.92 -19.27 -21.55
CA GLU A 19 6.87 -18.55 -22.84
C GLU A 19 5.45 -18.51 -23.43
N LYS A 20 4.67 -19.59 -23.28
CA LYS A 20 3.25 -19.60 -23.69
C LYS A 20 2.39 -18.64 -22.86
N LYS A 21 2.71 -18.41 -21.58
CA LYS A 21 2.02 -17.42 -20.74
C LYS A 21 2.40 -15.99 -21.12
N LEU A 22 3.67 -15.71 -21.43
CA LEU A 22 4.10 -14.39 -21.90
C LEU A 22 3.55 -14.03 -23.29
N LYS A 23 3.47 -15.00 -24.22
CA LYS A 23 2.84 -14.78 -25.54
C LYS A 23 1.34 -14.51 -25.44
N LYS A 24 0.64 -15.10 -24.46
CA LYS A 24 -0.79 -14.85 -24.23
C LYS A 24 -1.03 -13.47 -23.60
N SER A 25 -0.18 -13.00 -22.68
CA SER A 25 -0.30 -11.64 -22.13
C SER A 25 0.01 -10.56 -23.16
N ARG A 26 1.06 -10.76 -24.00
CA ARG A 26 1.37 -9.83 -25.10
C ARG A 26 0.27 -9.74 -26.16
N ARG A 27 -0.42 -10.85 -26.46
CA ARG A 27 -1.57 -10.84 -27.38
C ARG A 27 -2.77 -10.10 -26.79
N GLN A 28 -3.00 -10.22 -25.48
CA GLN A 28 -4.07 -9.48 -24.80
C GLN A 28 -3.77 -7.97 -24.76
N GLU A 29 -2.52 -7.58 -24.48
CA GLU A 29 -2.06 -6.18 -24.54
C GLU A 29 -2.09 -5.57 -25.95
N GLN A 30 -2.04 -6.39 -27.01
CA GLN A 30 -2.19 -5.94 -28.40
C GLN A 30 -3.66 -5.74 -28.79
N ILE A 31 -4.55 -6.64 -28.35
CA ILE A 31 -6.00 -6.50 -28.55
C ILE A 31 -6.56 -5.29 -27.78
N ASP A 32 -6.00 -4.97 -26.62
CA ASP A 32 -6.38 -3.79 -25.83
C ASP A 32 -5.82 -2.47 -26.39
N LYS A 33 -4.81 -2.52 -27.29
CA LYS A 33 -4.29 -1.35 -28.00
C LYS A 33 -5.05 -1.06 -29.29
N ASP A 34 -5.40 -2.10 -30.05
CA ASP A 34 -6.16 -1.94 -31.30
C ASP A 34 -7.61 -1.45 -31.06
N ASN A 35 -8.16 -1.66 -29.85
CA ASN A 35 -9.49 -1.14 -29.45
C ASN A 35 -9.48 0.30 -28.92
N ASN A 36 -8.30 0.89 -28.65
CA ASN A 36 -8.18 2.23 -28.05
C ASN A 36 -7.91 3.35 -29.06
N ASP A 37 -7.62 3.00 -30.32
CA ASP A 37 -7.30 3.97 -31.39
C ASP A 37 -8.54 4.44 -32.18
N GLU A 38 -9.76 3.96 -31.87
CA GLU A 38 -11.01 4.49 -32.44
C GLU A 38 -11.66 5.62 -31.61
N SER A 39 -11.08 6.05 -30.48
CA SER A 39 -11.70 7.06 -29.59
C SER A 39 -11.15 8.48 -29.68
N LEU A 40 -10.59 8.91 -30.83
CA LEU A 40 -10.21 10.30 -31.07
C LEU A 40 -10.75 10.83 -32.41
N ASN A 41 -12.07 11.04 -32.46
CA ASN A 41 -12.70 11.93 -33.45
C ASN A 41 -13.79 12.77 -32.76
N LEU A 42 -13.38 13.59 -31.78
CA LEU A 42 -14.24 14.57 -31.13
C LEU A 42 -14.26 15.89 -31.93
N HIS A 43 -14.64 15.86 -33.21
CA HIS A 43 -14.98 17.06 -33.99
C HIS A 43 -15.86 16.71 -35.21
N ARG A 44 -17.02 16.08 -34.96
CA ARG A 44 -18.15 16.11 -35.91
C ARG A 44 -19.48 15.71 -35.25
N LEU A 45 -19.85 16.39 -34.17
CA LEU A 45 -21.25 16.41 -33.75
C LEU A 45 -21.92 17.56 -34.51
N GLY A 46 -22.82 17.21 -35.44
CA GLY A 46 -23.74 18.18 -36.03
C GLY A 46 -24.61 18.86 -34.96
N PRO A 47 -25.29 19.97 -35.28
CA PRO A 47 -26.15 20.66 -34.33
C PRO A 47 -27.20 19.69 -33.79
N ALA A 48 -27.32 19.62 -32.46
CA ALA A 48 -28.29 18.78 -31.79
C ALA A 48 -29.72 19.09 -32.26
N PRO A 49 -30.60 18.09 -32.44
CA PRO A 49 -32.00 18.34 -32.73
C PRO A 49 -32.60 19.17 -31.59
N ALA A 50 -33.24 20.28 -31.94
CA ALA A 50 -33.74 21.32 -31.03
C ALA A 50 -34.93 20.89 -30.14
N SER A 51 -35.13 19.59 -29.90
CA SER A 51 -36.36 19.05 -29.31
C SER A 51 -36.19 18.13 -28.11
N THR A 52 -34.98 17.92 -27.57
CA THR A 52 -34.76 17.02 -26.41
C THR A 52 -34.24 17.72 -25.15
N SER A 53 -34.45 19.03 -25.01
CA SER A 53 -34.06 19.79 -23.82
C SER A 53 -35.05 19.69 -22.64
N SER A 54 -36.18 18.99 -22.80
CA SER A 54 -37.31 19.06 -21.87
C SER A 54 -37.46 17.91 -20.87
N LEU A 55 -36.59 16.89 -20.85
CA LEU A 55 -36.78 15.70 -19.99
C LEU A 55 -35.55 15.24 -19.19
N VAL A 56 -34.62 16.14 -18.86
CA VAL A 56 -33.72 15.92 -17.71
C VAL A 56 -34.11 16.90 -16.63
N GLN A 57 -35.08 16.50 -15.80
CA GLN A 57 -35.44 17.25 -14.61
C GLN A 57 -34.23 17.22 -13.66
N ARG A 58 -33.39 18.26 -13.73
CA ARG A 58 -32.33 18.48 -12.73
C ARG A 58 -33.03 18.59 -11.38
N LEU A 59 -32.69 17.67 -10.47
CA LEU A 59 -33.17 17.75 -9.10
C LEU A 59 -32.76 19.13 -8.53
N PRO A 60 -33.64 19.80 -7.77
CA PRO A 60 -33.31 21.08 -7.15
C PRO A 60 -32.06 20.94 -6.27
N SER A 61 -31.21 21.97 -6.26
CA SER A 61 -29.97 22.01 -5.46
C SER A 61 -30.23 21.83 -3.96
N THR A 62 -31.37 22.35 -3.51
CA THR A 62 -31.86 22.21 -2.14
C THR A 62 -33.24 21.56 -2.21
N ARG A 63 -33.34 20.33 -1.73
CA ARG A 63 -34.63 19.69 -1.47
C ARG A 63 -35.06 20.06 -0.06
N GLU A 64 -35.92 21.06 0.07
CA GLU A 64 -36.63 21.26 1.34
C GLU A 64 -37.45 20.01 1.62
N SER A 65 -37.18 19.38 2.76
CA SER A 65 -37.96 18.23 3.19
C SER A 65 -39.12 18.76 4.02
N ASP A 66 -40.35 18.64 3.50
CA ASP A 66 -41.61 19.08 4.16
C ASP A 66 -41.84 18.47 5.55
N LYS A 67 -41.02 17.50 5.95
CA LYS A 67 -41.06 16.87 7.26
C LYS A 67 -39.82 17.30 8.04
N ILE A 68 -40.03 18.16 9.04
CA ILE A 68 -39.09 18.30 10.15
C ILE A 68 -38.91 16.89 10.73
N GLN A 69 -37.83 16.21 10.38
CA GLN A 69 -37.55 14.90 10.95
C GLN A 69 -37.35 15.12 12.45
N SER A 70 -38.28 14.62 13.28
CA SER A 70 -38.11 14.65 14.72
C SER A 70 -36.78 13.96 15.04
N MET A 71 -35.80 14.73 15.48
CA MET A 71 -34.48 14.20 15.80
C MET A 71 -34.64 13.21 16.95
N LYS A 72 -34.65 11.91 16.65
CA LYS A 72 -34.59 10.87 17.68
C LYS A 72 -33.34 11.16 18.52
N THR A 73 -33.55 11.60 19.75
CA THR A 73 -32.50 12.00 20.71
C THR A 73 -31.72 10.80 21.22
N SER A 74 -32.25 9.59 21.03
CA SER A 74 -31.63 8.36 21.54
C SER A 74 -30.45 7.91 20.67
N TRP A 75 -29.28 7.79 21.30
CA TRP A 75 -28.10 7.12 20.75
C TRP A 75 -28.35 5.61 20.63
N ILE A 76 -28.78 5.16 19.44
CA ILE A 76 -29.13 3.74 19.15
C ILE A 76 -27.87 2.90 18.95
N ASN A 77 -26.98 3.32 18.04
CA ASN A 77 -25.77 2.55 17.71
C ASN A 77 -24.61 2.91 18.67
N LYS A 78 -24.51 2.23 19.80
CA LYS A 78 -23.48 2.52 20.82
C LYS A 78 -22.15 1.84 20.50
N GLN A 79 -21.46 2.31 19.47
CA GLN A 79 -20.09 1.88 19.19
C GLN A 79 -19.07 2.69 19.99
N ARG A 80 -18.06 2.00 20.51
CA ARG A 80 -16.91 2.57 21.20
C ARG A 80 -15.67 1.84 20.73
N VAL A 81 -14.72 2.60 20.20
CA VAL A 81 -13.53 2.04 19.55
C VAL A 81 -12.31 2.37 20.38
N LEU A 82 -11.59 1.34 20.79
CA LEU A 82 -10.36 1.48 21.55
C LEU A 82 -9.17 1.54 20.59
N ILE A 83 -8.37 2.63 20.65
CA ILE A 83 -7.23 2.85 19.77
C ILE A 83 -5.94 2.99 20.57
N PHE A 84 -5.02 2.04 20.41
CA PHE A 84 -3.72 2.05 21.08
C PHE A 84 -2.69 1.22 20.31
N SER A 85 -1.45 1.28 20.77
CA SER A 85 -0.32 0.63 20.10
C SER A 85 0.49 -0.23 21.04
N SER A 86 1.30 -1.13 20.46
CA SER A 86 2.42 -1.73 21.16
C SER A 86 3.54 -0.70 21.42
N ARG A 87 4.46 -1.04 22.32
CA ARG A 87 5.68 -0.27 22.52
C ARG A 87 6.59 -0.39 21.28
N GLY A 88 7.33 0.67 20.97
CA GLY A 88 8.23 0.70 19.81
C GLY A 88 7.58 1.09 18.48
N ILE A 89 6.39 1.70 18.50
CA ILE A 89 5.77 2.27 17.30
C ILE A 89 6.64 3.37 16.66
N SER A 90 6.67 3.37 15.32
CA SER A 90 7.41 4.35 14.51
C SER A 90 6.82 5.76 14.69
N TYR A 91 7.55 6.77 14.21
CA TYR A 91 7.05 8.14 14.12
C TYR A 91 5.70 8.17 13.39
N LEU A 92 5.68 7.72 12.14
CA LEU A 92 4.49 7.72 11.28
C LEU A 92 3.29 6.99 11.91
N GLY A 93 3.50 5.78 12.46
CA GLY A 93 2.43 5.02 13.09
C GLY A 93 1.76 5.75 14.27
N ARG A 94 2.55 6.50 15.05
CA ARG A 94 2.02 7.31 16.16
C ARG A 94 1.17 8.47 15.67
N TYR A 95 1.57 9.14 14.59
CA TYR A 95 0.81 10.25 14.02
C TYR A 95 -0.48 9.76 13.36
N VAL A 96 -0.45 8.67 12.60
CA VAL A 96 -1.69 8.09 12.06
C VAL A 96 -2.65 7.65 13.18
N MET A 97 -2.13 7.07 14.26
CA MET A 97 -2.94 6.76 15.43
C MET A 97 -3.58 8.02 16.05
N LYS A 98 -2.83 9.13 16.16
CA LYS A 98 -3.39 10.41 16.65
C LYS A 98 -4.44 10.98 15.68
N ASN A 99 -4.19 10.92 14.38
CA ASN A 99 -5.10 11.41 13.35
C ASN A 99 -6.44 10.65 13.39
N LEU A 100 -6.39 9.33 13.48
CA LEU A 100 -7.59 8.50 13.62
C LEU A 100 -8.38 8.83 14.90
N ARG A 101 -7.71 9.12 16.02
CA ARG A 101 -8.38 9.58 17.25
C ARG A 101 -9.06 10.93 17.08
N SER A 102 -8.48 11.82 16.28
CA SER A 102 -9.04 13.14 15.99
C SER A 102 -10.27 13.07 15.07
N ILE A 103 -10.26 12.15 14.10
CA ILE A 103 -11.39 11.94 13.19
C ILE A 103 -12.56 11.25 13.93
N MET A 104 -12.29 10.19 14.69
CA MET A 104 -13.33 9.33 15.27
C MET A 104 -13.74 9.81 16.67
N ALA A 105 -14.94 10.38 16.79
CA ALA A 105 -15.45 10.95 18.05
C ALA A 105 -15.66 9.91 19.17
N HIS A 106 -16.00 8.67 18.79
CA HIS A 106 -16.21 7.52 19.66
C HIS A 106 -14.92 6.75 19.99
N SER A 107 -13.77 7.30 19.63
CA SER A 107 -12.48 6.71 19.96
C SER A 107 -12.09 6.95 21.42
N LYS A 108 -11.48 5.94 22.03
CA LYS A 108 -10.81 6.03 23.33
C LYS A 108 -9.33 5.71 23.18
N SER A 109 -8.49 6.42 23.93
CA SER A 109 -7.05 6.22 23.96
C SER A 109 -6.66 5.42 25.19
N GLU A 110 -5.79 4.43 25.01
CA GLU A 110 -5.10 3.75 26.10
C GLU A 110 -3.58 3.98 26.03
N PRO A 111 -2.85 3.84 27.16
CA PRO A 111 -1.41 3.81 27.16
C PRO A 111 -0.91 2.61 26.34
N LYS A 112 0.37 2.68 25.93
CA LYS A 112 0.96 1.65 25.06
C LYS A 112 1.11 0.34 25.82
N ALA A 113 0.51 -0.71 25.28
CA ALA A 113 0.55 -2.02 25.89
C ALA A 113 1.91 -2.71 25.64
N GLU A 114 2.40 -3.42 26.66
CA GLU A 114 3.58 -4.27 26.57
C GLU A 114 3.13 -5.71 26.33
N LEU A 115 3.03 -6.12 25.07
CA LEU A 115 2.71 -7.51 24.75
C LEU A 115 4.00 -8.26 24.48
N ARG A 116 4.35 -9.15 25.39
CA ARG A 116 5.42 -10.11 25.12
C ARG A 116 4.91 -11.16 24.14
N LYS A 117 3.75 -11.80 24.40
CA LYS A 117 3.03 -12.73 23.48
C LYS A 117 1.53 -12.93 23.77
N ASN A 118 0.99 -12.41 24.88
CA ASN A 118 -0.39 -12.69 25.30
C ASN A 118 -1.33 -11.60 24.78
N PHE A 119 -2.13 -11.92 23.76
CA PHE A 119 -3.11 -10.99 23.20
C PHE A 119 -4.45 -10.97 23.96
N SER A 120 -4.71 -11.95 24.85
CA SER A 120 -5.92 -11.97 25.68
C SER A 120 -6.07 -10.74 26.58
N VAL A 121 -4.94 -10.16 27.01
CA VAL A 121 -4.92 -8.93 27.82
C VAL A 121 -5.61 -7.75 27.09
N LEU A 122 -5.66 -7.77 25.76
CA LEU A 122 -6.34 -6.72 24.99
C LEU A 122 -7.86 -6.74 25.20
N ASN A 123 -8.43 -7.93 25.41
CA ASN A 123 -9.86 -8.08 25.70
C ASN A 123 -10.19 -7.49 27.08
N GLU A 124 -9.37 -7.78 28.09
CA GLU A 124 -9.51 -7.22 29.44
C GLU A 124 -9.43 -5.69 29.44
N ILE A 125 -8.48 -5.12 28.71
CA ILE A 125 -8.34 -3.66 28.57
C ILE A 125 -9.60 -3.05 27.92
N ALA A 126 -10.17 -3.71 26.90
CA ALA A 126 -11.39 -3.24 26.27
C ALA A 126 -12.61 -3.35 27.18
N GLU A 127 -12.70 -4.39 28.01
CA GLU A 127 -13.76 -4.55 29.00
C GLU A 127 -13.68 -3.47 30.09
N LEU A 128 -12.49 -3.22 30.64
CA LEU A 128 -12.24 -2.15 31.61
C LEU A 128 -12.62 -0.76 31.08
N ARG A 129 -12.46 -0.54 29.77
CA ARG A 129 -12.84 0.71 29.10
C ARG A 129 -14.23 0.69 28.47
N ASN A 130 -14.95 -0.42 28.59
CA ASN A 130 -16.27 -0.66 28.01
C ASN A 130 -16.30 -0.26 26.52
N CYS A 131 -15.41 -0.88 25.75
CA CYS A 131 -15.23 -0.71 24.31
C CYS A 131 -15.61 -1.99 23.55
N ASN A 132 -16.35 -1.84 22.46
CA ASN A 132 -16.85 -2.98 21.68
C ASN A 132 -15.90 -3.37 20.55
N LYS A 133 -15.03 -2.45 20.14
CA LYS A 133 -14.12 -2.60 19.02
C LYS A 133 -12.71 -2.19 19.42
N ILE A 134 -11.70 -2.89 18.90
CA ILE A 134 -10.29 -2.58 19.13
C ILE A 134 -9.61 -2.32 17.79
N LEU A 135 -8.84 -1.23 17.73
CA LEU A 135 -7.82 -0.92 16.73
C LEU A 135 -6.45 -0.94 17.42
N PHE A 136 -5.72 -2.03 17.24
CA PHE A 136 -4.42 -2.23 17.86
C PHE A 136 -3.29 -2.16 16.83
N PHE A 137 -2.40 -1.18 17.01
CA PHE A 137 -1.24 -0.96 16.15
C PHE A 137 -0.03 -1.73 16.70
N ASP A 138 0.40 -2.77 16.00
CA ASP A 138 1.55 -3.59 16.38
C ASP A 138 2.73 -3.32 15.44
N MET A 139 3.85 -2.85 15.99
CA MET A 139 5.05 -2.60 15.22
C MET A 139 6.07 -3.73 15.42
N LYS A 140 6.40 -4.45 14.34
CA LYS A 140 7.46 -5.46 14.35
C LYS A 140 8.79 -4.88 13.86
N LYS A 141 9.87 -5.21 14.57
CA LYS A 141 11.25 -4.78 14.27
C LYS A 141 11.40 -3.26 14.06
N LYS A 142 10.51 -2.45 14.67
CA LYS A 142 10.44 -0.99 14.49
C LYS A 142 10.32 -0.52 13.02
N ARG A 143 9.86 -1.40 12.12
CA ARG A 143 9.78 -1.13 10.67
C ARG A 143 8.44 -1.51 10.06
N ASP A 144 7.93 -2.70 10.40
CA ASP A 144 6.71 -3.23 9.79
C ASP A 144 5.52 -2.97 10.71
N LEU A 145 4.55 -2.20 10.22
CA LEU A 145 3.33 -1.87 10.97
C LEU A 145 2.22 -2.85 10.62
N TYR A 146 1.67 -3.51 11.63
CA TYR A 146 0.47 -4.32 11.55
C TYR A 146 -0.67 -3.62 12.27
N LEU A 147 -1.86 -3.74 11.70
CA LEU A 147 -3.09 -3.25 12.30
C LEU A 147 -3.99 -4.44 12.59
N TRP A 148 -4.37 -4.57 13.85
CA TRP A 148 -5.35 -5.55 14.29
C TRP A 148 -6.68 -4.85 14.53
N MET A 149 -7.72 -5.33 13.87
CA MET A 149 -9.09 -4.89 14.07
C MET A 149 -9.87 -6.04 14.70
N ALA A 150 -10.46 -5.83 15.87
CA ALA A 150 -11.22 -6.87 16.54
C ALA A 150 -12.56 -6.36 17.04
N SER A 151 -13.56 -7.24 17.04
CA SER A 151 -14.79 -7.05 17.79
C SER A 151 -14.72 -7.84 19.10
N VAL A 152 -14.97 -7.16 20.22
CA VAL A 152 -14.83 -7.70 21.58
C VAL A 152 -16.23 -7.90 22.18
N PRO A 153 -16.51 -9.00 22.89
CA PRO A 153 -15.61 -10.12 23.22
C PRO A 153 -15.59 -11.25 22.18
N ASP A 154 -16.62 -11.34 21.33
CA ASP A 154 -16.90 -12.56 20.56
C ASP A 154 -15.96 -12.77 19.35
N GLY A 155 -15.31 -11.72 18.85
CA GLY A 155 -14.63 -11.72 17.55
C GLY A 155 -15.53 -11.18 16.43
N PRO A 156 -15.07 -11.18 15.17
CA PRO A 156 -13.81 -11.73 14.65
C PRO A 156 -12.63 -10.76 14.84
N THR A 157 -11.42 -11.27 14.59
CA THR A 157 -10.19 -10.45 14.52
C THR A 157 -9.59 -10.49 13.13
N VAL A 158 -9.37 -9.33 12.53
CA VAL A 158 -8.69 -9.20 11.24
C VAL A 158 -7.33 -8.55 11.45
N LYS A 159 -6.31 -9.15 10.85
CA LYS A 159 -4.95 -8.65 10.85
C LYS A 159 -4.57 -8.15 9.47
N PHE A 160 -4.13 -6.90 9.42
CA PHE A 160 -3.64 -6.23 8.22
C PHE A 160 -2.16 -5.88 8.38
N LEU A 161 -1.43 -5.95 7.28
CA LEU A 161 -0.16 -5.25 7.11
C LEU A 161 -0.45 -3.86 6.54
N VAL A 162 0.04 -2.81 7.19
CA VAL A 162 -0.13 -1.43 6.72
C VAL A 162 1.03 -1.06 5.81
N GLU A 163 0.73 -0.71 4.57
CA GLU A 163 1.68 -0.24 3.55
C GLU A 163 1.34 1.22 3.17
N ASN A 164 2.31 1.96 2.59
CA ASN A 164 2.15 3.33 2.07
C ASN A 164 1.48 4.30 3.06
N LEU A 165 2.03 4.40 4.27
CA LEU A 165 1.48 5.21 5.35
C LEU A 165 1.82 6.69 5.17
N HIS A 166 0.78 7.52 5.09
CA HIS A 166 0.86 8.97 4.97
C HIS A 166 0.02 9.63 6.07
N THR A 167 0.60 10.63 6.75
CA THR A 167 -0.07 11.36 7.84
C THR A 167 -0.83 12.57 7.30
N MET A 168 -1.74 13.14 8.08
CA MET A 168 -2.44 14.41 7.75
C MET A 168 -1.49 15.61 7.65
N GLU A 169 -0.32 15.54 8.26
CA GLU A 169 0.66 16.64 8.32
C GLU A 169 1.55 16.68 7.07
N GLU A 170 1.29 15.84 6.06
CA GLU A 170 2.02 15.88 4.80
C GLU A 170 1.61 17.06 3.93
N LEU A 171 2.59 17.80 3.40
CA LEU A 171 2.40 19.04 2.66
C LEU A 171 1.45 18.93 1.44
N LYS A 172 1.32 17.74 0.86
CA LYS A 172 0.45 17.52 -0.32
C LYS A 172 -1.04 17.44 0.02
N LEU A 173 -1.39 17.32 1.30
CA LEU A 173 -2.76 17.19 1.78
C LEU A 173 -3.24 18.55 2.25
N THR A 174 -4.03 19.22 1.40
CA THR A 174 -4.50 20.59 1.62
C THR A 174 -5.86 20.66 2.30
N GLY A 175 -6.57 19.53 2.39
CA GLY A 175 -7.89 19.47 3.01
C GLY A 175 -7.85 19.53 4.54
N ASN A 176 -8.94 19.99 5.14
CA ASN A 176 -9.16 19.98 6.59
C ASN A 176 -10.54 19.38 6.91
N CYS A 177 -10.76 18.90 8.14
CA CYS A 177 -12.09 18.53 8.59
C CYS A 177 -12.32 18.81 10.07
N LEU A 178 -13.59 19.06 10.43
CA LEU A 178 -14.05 19.16 11.80
C LEU A 178 -13.73 17.87 12.57
N ARG A 179 -13.08 18.02 13.72
CA ARG A 179 -12.72 16.91 14.60
C ARG A 179 -13.98 16.24 15.15
N GLY A 180 -14.05 14.92 15.03
CA GLY A 180 -15.22 14.17 15.48
C GLY A 180 -16.48 14.41 14.64
N SER A 181 -16.38 14.99 13.45
CA SER A 181 -17.50 15.01 12.50
C SER A 181 -17.84 13.61 12.02
N ARG A 182 -19.05 13.44 11.51
CA ARG A 182 -19.54 12.13 11.05
C ARG A 182 -19.09 11.92 9.60
N PRO A 183 -18.24 10.92 9.33
CA PRO A 183 -17.80 10.65 7.96
C PRO A 183 -18.92 10.02 7.14
N LEU A 184 -18.93 10.30 5.84
CA LEU A 184 -19.53 9.40 4.87
C LEU A 184 -18.56 8.27 4.57
N LEU A 185 -19.04 7.03 4.59
CA LEU A 185 -18.24 5.87 4.22
C LEU A 185 -18.59 5.47 2.79
N SER A 186 -17.61 5.50 1.90
CA SER A 186 -17.74 5.06 0.52
C SER A 186 -16.96 3.78 0.33
N PHE A 187 -17.64 2.72 -0.10
CA PHE A 187 -17.05 1.40 -0.35
C PHE A 187 -17.15 1.09 -1.84
N ASP A 188 -16.08 0.51 -2.39
CA ASP A 188 -16.10 -0.06 -3.73
C ASP A 188 -17.06 -1.27 -3.80
N THR A 189 -17.67 -1.47 -4.96
CA THR A 189 -18.57 -2.59 -5.27
C THR A 189 -17.92 -3.95 -5.07
N LYS A 190 -16.60 -4.04 -5.29
CA LYS A 190 -15.82 -5.29 -5.15
C LYS A 190 -15.83 -5.88 -3.74
N PHE A 191 -16.18 -5.09 -2.73
CA PHE A 191 -16.32 -5.60 -1.36
C PHE A 191 -17.50 -6.58 -1.22
N ASP A 192 -18.46 -6.56 -2.14
CA ASP A 192 -19.64 -7.41 -2.15
C ASP A 192 -19.44 -8.72 -2.95
N ASP A 193 -18.25 -8.95 -3.52
CA ASP A 193 -17.97 -10.14 -4.32
C ASP A 193 -17.65 -11.35 -3.43
N GLU A 194 -16.63 -11.25 -2.56
CA GLU A 194 -16.16 -12.36 -1.71
C GLU A 194 -16.63 -12.22 -0.25
N PRO A 195 -16.92 -13.34 0.45
CA PRO A 195 -17.48 -13.31 1.80
C PRO A 195 -16.55 -12.67 2.83
N HIS A 196 -15.23 -12.83 2.67
CA HIS A 196 -14.26 -12.22 3.58
C HIS A 196 -14.21 -10.70 3.41
N TRP A 197 -14.42 -10.16 2.20
CA TRP A 197 -14.53 -8.72 2.00
C TRP A 197 -15.83 -8.16 2.56
N LYS A 198 -16.95 -8.89 2.46
CA LYS A 198 -18.22 -8.50 3.12
C LYS A 198 -18.05 -8.37 4.64
N LEU A 199 -17.40 -9.36 5.25
CA LEU A 199 -17.08 -9.34 6.68
C LEU A 199 -16.22 -8.11 7.05
N ILE A 200 -15.20 -7.82 6.25
CA ILE A 200 -14.31 -6.66 6.46
C ILE A 200 -15.07 -5.35 6.25
N LYS A 201 -15.94 -5.24 5.24
CA LYS A 201 -16.79 -4.08 4.98
C LYS A 201 -17.69 -3.78 6.18
N GLU A 202 -18.34 -4.80 6.74
CA GLU A 202 -19.17 -4.64 7.94
C GLU A 202 -18.34 -4.20 9.16
N LEU A 203 -17.18 -4.83 9.38
CA LEU A 203 -16.27 -4.47 10.47
C LEU A 203 -15.77 -3.02 10.34
N LEU A 204 -15.37 -2.59 9.14
CA LEU A 204 -14.93 -1.24 8.86
C LEU A 204 -16.06 -0.23 9.04
N THR A 205 -17.27 -0.57 8.62
CA THR A 205 -18.46 0.26 8.81
C THR A 205 -18.72 0.54 10.29
N GLN A 206 -18.61 -0.48 11.14
CA GLN A 206 -18.80 -0.34 12.58
C GLN A 206 -17.65 0.43 13.28
N ILE A 207 -16.41 0.29 12.78
CA ILE A 207 -15.24 0.93 13.37
C ILE A 207 -15.17 2.42 12.98
N PHE A 208 -15.24 2.73 11.69
CA PHE A 208 -15.06 4.08 11.16
C PHE A 208 -16.36 4.89 11.14
N GLY A 209 -17.52 4.25 11.25
CA GLY A 209 -18.81 4.91 11.35
C GLY A 209 -19.02 5.56 12.72
N THR A 210 -19.00 6.89 12.76
CA THR A 210 -19.33 7.64 13.97
C THR A 210 -20.85 7.57 14.23
N PRO A 211 -21.30 7.07 15.41
CA PRO A 211 -22.72 6.91 15.66
C PRO A 211 -23.45 8.24 15.75
N LYS A 212 -24.70 8.26 15.26
CA LYS A 212 -25.56 9.45 15.30
C LYS A 212 -25.85 9.82 16.77
N SER A 213 -25.78 11.11 17.07
CA SER A 213 -26.04 11.68 18.40
C SER A 213 -25.01 11.26 19.47
N HIS A 214 -23.77 10.97 19.09
CA HIS A 214 -22.70 10.77 20.05
C HIS A 214 -22.37 12.11 20.76
N PRO A 215 -22.12 12.14 22.08
CA PRO A 215 -21.90 13.40 22.81
C PRO A 215 -20.77 14.28 22.26
N LYS A 216 -19.76 13.65 21.64
CA LYS A 216 -18.62 14.33 21.01
C LYS A 216 -18.73 14.48 19.49
N SER A 217 -19.79 13.95 18.86
CA SER A 217 -19.92 14.05 17.40
C SER A 217 -20.44 15.41 17.00
N GLN A 218 -19.83 15.99 15.98
CA GLN A 218 -20.36 17.21 15.36
C GLN A 218 -21.60 16.89 14.50
N PRO A 219 -22.56 17.82 14.38
CA PRO A 219 -23.80 17.60 13.62
C PRO A 219 -23.55 17.54 12.11
N PHE A 220 -22.57 18.31 11.61
CA PHE A 220 -22.26 18.43 10.19
C PHE A 220 -21.46 17.25 9.65
N ILE A 221 -21.67 16.98 8.36
CA ILE A 221 -20.92 16.01 7.56
C ILE A 221 -19.94 16.82 6.73
N ASP A 222 -18.65 16.63 6.98
CA ASP A 222 -17.59 17.48 6.42
C ASP A 222 -16.60 16.68 5.57
N HIS A 223 -16.53 15.36 5.76
CA HIS A 223 -15.55 14.52 5.08
C HIS A 223 -16.09 13.13 4.72
N VAL A 224 -15.41 12.52 3.76
CA VAL A 224 -15.69 11.19 3.20
C VAL A 224 -14.47 10.30 3.38
N LEU A 225 -14.68 9.15 4.02
CA LEU A 225 -13.72 8.06 4.06
C LEU A 225 -14.03 7.08 2.94
N THR A 226 -13.07 6.92 2.04
CA THR A 226 -13.18 6.04 0.87
C THR A 226 -12.35 4.79 1.08
N PHE A 227 -12.94 3.63 0.79
CA PHE A 227 -12.30 2.33 0.81
C PHE A 227 -12.37 1.74 -0.59
N THR A 228 -11.23 1.72 -1.29
CA THR A 228 -11.14 1.16 -2.64
C THR A 228 -10.32 -0.12 -2.65
N LEU A 229 -10.80 -1.14 -3.36
CA LEU A 229 -10.14 -2.44 -3.44
C LEU A 229 -9.35 -2.53 -4.75
N ILE A 230 -8.03 -2.50 -4.64
CA ILE A 230 -7.09 -2.58 -5.77
C ILE A 230 -6.02 -3.60 -5.42
N ASP A 231 -5.79 -4.58 -6.30
CA ASP A 231 -4.81 -5.65 -6.11
C ASP A 231 -4.96 -6.41 -4.78
N ASN A 232 -6.20 -6.69 -4.37
CA ASN A 232 -6.55 -7.33 -3.09
C ASN A 232 -6.01 -6.58 -1.85
N LYS A 233 -5.78 -5.28 -2.00
CA LYS A 233 -5.44 -4.36 -0.92
C LYS A 233 -6.48 -3.27 -0.83
N ILE A 234 -6.80 -2.88 0.39
CA ILE A 234 -7.75 -1.83 0.67
C ILE A 234 -6.98 -0.52 0.77
N TRP A 235 -7.31 0.43 -0.10
CA TRP A 235 -6.78 1.77 -0.04
C TRP A 235 -7.74 2.63 0.75
N LEU A 236 -7.26 3.21 1.85
CA LEU A 236 -8.01 4.15 2.67
C LEU A 236 -7.56 5.56 2.33
N ARG A 237 -8.52 6.41 1.92
CA ARG A 237 -8.30 7.83 1.70
C ARG A 237 -9.41 8.66 2.34
N ASN A 238 -9.03 9.82 2.85
CA ASN A 238 -9.93 10.75 3.51
C ASN A 238 -10.00 12.07 2.73
N TYR A 239 -11.22 12.48 2.38
CA TYR A 239 -11.49 13.66 1.56
C TYR A 239 -12.42 14.63 2.29
N GLN A 240 -12.09 15.91 2.26
CA GLN A 240 -12.96 17.01 2.66
C GLN A 240 -13.97 17.27 1.55
N ILE A 241 -15.22 17.56 1.93
CA ILE A 241 -16.24 18.11 1.03
C ILE A 241 -16.04 19.63 1.01
N VAL A 242 -15.53 20.17 -0.09
CA VAL A 242 -15.16 21.60 -0.17
C VAL A 242 -16.32 22.46 -0.62
N GLU A 243 -17.00 22.03 -1.68
CA GLU A 243 -18.09 22.79 -2.31
C GLU A 243 -19.37 21.95 -2.34
N GLU A 244 -20.52 22.63 -2.39
CA GLU A 244 -21.84 21.99 -2.61
C GLU A 244 -21.91 21.27 -3.97
N ASN A 245 -21.03 21.64 -4.91
CA ASN A 245 -20.86 20.99 -6.20
C ASN A 245 -20.23 19.58 -6.12
N GLY A 246 -19.79 19.15 -4.92
CA GLY A 246 -19.17 17.83 -4.71
C GLY A 246 -17.67 17.78 -4.95
N SER A 247 -16.99 18.94 -4.99
CA SER A 247 -15.52 18.99 -5.07
C SER A 247 -14.89 18.43 -3.79
N LEU A 248 -13.86 17.59 -3.96
CA LEU A 248 -13.19 16.86 -2.87
C LEU A 248 -11.71 17.25 -2.77
N ALA A 249 -11.25 17.61 -1.56
CA ALA A 249 -9.83 17.84 -1.26
C ALA A 249 -9.28 16.77 -0.32
N GLU A 250 -8.07 16.26 -0.56
CA GLU A 250 -7.49 15.20 0.28
C GLU A 250 -6.98 15.75 1.62
N ILE A 251 -7.41 15.14 2.74
CA ILE A 251 -7.01 15.52 4.13
C ILE A 251 -5.96 14.55 4.68
N GLY A 252 -6.15 13.25 4.43
CA GLY A 252 -5.45 12.17 5.13
C GLY A 252 -6.08 11.76 6.47
N PRO A 253 -5.54 10.74 7.16
CA PRO A 253 -4.38 9.93 6.77
C PRO A 253 -4.70 9.03 5.57
N ARG A 254 -3.66 8.69 4.80
CA ARG A 254 -3.74 7.76 3.68
C ARG A 254 -2.89 6.54 3.98
N PHE A 255 -3.44 5.36 3.76
CA PHE A 255 -2.68 4.12 3.88
C PHE A 255 -3.36 2.98 3.15
N VAL A 256 -2.57 1.94 2.89
CA VAL A 256 -3.01 0.72 2.24
C VAL A 256 -3.01 -0.41 3.28
N LEU A 257 -4.13 -1.11 3.38
CA LEU A 257 -4.29 -2.30 4.22
C LEU A 257 -4.18 -3.53 3.33
N ASN A 258 -3.13 -4.32 3.56
CA ASN A 258 -2.95 -5.62 2.95
C ASN A 258 -3.45 -6.69 3.92
N LEU A 259 -4.50 -7.41 3.54
CA LEU A 259 -5.11 -8.46 4.36
C LEU A 259 -4.10 -9.59 4.58
N HIS A 260 -3.85 -9.96 5.83
CA HIS A 260 -2.97 -11.08 6.17
C HIS A 260 -3.78 -12.29 6.60
N CYS A 261 -4.59 -12.16 7.66
CA CYS A 261 -5.39 -13.25 8.18
C CYS A 261 -6.62 -12.77 8.97
N ILE A 262 -7.59 -13.66 9.12
CA ILE A 262 -8.81 -13.49 9.91
C ILE A 262 -8.93 -14.63 10.92
N PHE A 263 -9.16 -14.29 12.18
CA PHE A 263 -9.42 -15.23 13.27
C PHE A 263 -10.89 -15.20 13.66
N GLU A 264 -11.39 -16.35 14.10
CA GLU A 264 -12.77 -16.54 14.54
C GLU A 264 -13.14 -15.65 15.74
N LYS A 265 -12.30 -15.61 16.78
CA LYS A 265 -12.58 -14.90 18.04
C LYS A 265 -11.73 -13.63 18.21
N SER A 266 -12.02 -12.86 19.26
CA SER A 266 -11.22 -11.69 19.62
C SER A 266 -9.84 -12.10 20.13
N PHE A 267 -8.79 -11.78 19.35
CA PHE A 267 -7.37 -12.05 19.65
C PHE A 267 -7.03 -13.51 20.02
N SER A 268 -7.92 -14.44 19.69
CA SER A 268 -7.87 -15.86 20.04
C SER A 268 -8.68 -16.65 19.00
N GLY A 269 -8.64 -17.98 19.08
CA GLY A 269 -9.42 -18.86 18.21
C GLY A 269 -8.70 -19.29 16.94
N MET A 270 -9.42 -20.04 16.11
CA MET A 270 -8.90 -20.63 14.88
C MET A 270 -8.76 -19.59 13.77
N LEU A 271 -7.77 -19.80 12.91
CA LEU A 271 -7.58 -19.07 11.66
C LEU A 271 -8.68 -19.50 10.67
N ILE A 272 -9.61 -18.60 10.35
CA ILE A 272 -10.71 -18.89 9.41
C ILE A 272 -10.37 -18.51 7.97
N TYR A 273 -9.47 -17.56 7.78
CA TYR A 273 -9.01 -17.14 6.46
C TYR A 273 -7.56 -16.66 6.50
N GLU A 274 -6.78 -17.10 5.53
CA GLU A 274 -5.42 -16.64 5.28
C GLU A 274 -5.30 -16.20 3.83
N ASN A 275 -4.73 -15.02 3.61
CA ASN A 275 -4.55 -14.50 2.26
C ASN A 275 -3.36 -15.21 1.57
N PRO A 276 -3.58 -15.98 0.49
CA PRO A 276 -2.49 -16.67 -0.20
C PRO A 276 -1.52 -15.74 -0.93
N LEU A 277 -1.95 -14.51 -1.25
CA LEU A 277 -1.11 -13.51 -1.93
C LEU A 277 -0.27 -12.70 -0.94
N TYR A 278 -0.48 -12.86 0.36
CA TYR A 278 0.25 -12.14 1.37
C TYR A 278 1.70 -12.63 1.44
N VAL A 279 2.65 -11.70 1.26
CA VAL A 279 4.07 -11.96 1.45
C VAL A 279 4.59 -11.11 2.60
N ALA A 280 5.09 -11.78 3.65
CA ALA A 280 5.63 -11.10 4.81
C ALA A 280 6.80 -10.16 4.45
N PRO A 281 6.88 -8.94 5.00
CA PRO A 281 7.98 -8.00 4.71
C PRO A 281 9.38 -8.54 5.05
N ASN A 282 9.48 -9.44 6.02
CA ASN A 282 10.73 -10.12 6.35
C ASN A 282 11.18 -11.04 5.21
N LEU A 283 10.24 -11.75 4.59
CA LEU A 283 10.51 -12.63 3.46
C LEU A 283 10.89 -11.82 2.21
N LYS A 284 10.19 -10.71 1.92
CA LYS A 284 10.57 -9.77 0.84
C LYS A 284 12.03 -9.31 0.98
N ARG A 285 12.44 -8.94 2.20
CA ARG A 285 13.82 -8.53 2.48
C ARG A 285 14.83 -9.67 2.35
N HIS A 286 14.45 -10.88 2.76
CA HIS A 286 15.30 -12.07 2.60
C HIS A 286 15.57 -12.34 1.11
N ILE A 287 14.52 -12.39 0.29
CA ILE A 287 14.61 -12.61 -1.15
C ILE A 287 15.48 -11.54 -1.81
N ALA A 288 15.28 -10.26 -1.47
CA ALA A 288 16.10 -9.17 -2.00
C ALA A 288 17.60 -9.33 -1.64
N LYS A 289 17.89 -9.75 -0.40
CA LYS A 289 19.26 -10.01 0.05
C LYS A 289 19.87 -11.23 -0.67
N GLU A 290 19.10 -12.29 -0.89
CA GLU A 290 19.54 -13.46 -1.66
C GLU A 290 19.85 -13.10 -3.11
N GLN A 291 18.98 -12.32 -3.77
CA GLN A 291 19.21 -11.84 -5.13
C GLN A 291 20.49 -10.98 -5.23
N ALA A 292 20.72 -10.10 -4.25
CA ALA A 292 21.96 -9.31 -4.20
C ALA A 292 23.20 -10.20 -4.00
N SER A 293 23.11 -11.22 -3.14
CA SER A 293 24.18 -12.20 -2.94
C SER A 293 24.44 -13.03 -4.20
N GLN A 294 23.40 -13.44 -4.93
CA GLN A 294 23.52 -14.17 -6.19
C GLN A 294 24.21 -13.33 -7.27
N LYS A 295 23.86 -12.04 -7.41
CA LYS A 295 24.56 -11.12 -8.32
C LYS A 295 26.04 -10.99 -7.98
N TYR A 296 26.38 -10.91 -6.69
CA TYR A 296 27.77 -10.88 -6.24
C TYR A 296 28.52 -12.18 -6.59
N LYS A 297 27.92 -13.35 -6.33
CA LYS A 297 28.48 -14.65 -6.72
C LYS A 297 28.69 -14.74 -8.23
N GLN A 298 27.72 -14.31 -9.02
CA GLN A 298 27.82 -14.28 -10.48
C GLN A 298 28.99 -13.42 -10.95
N ARG A 299 29.22 -12.25 -10.33
CA ARG A 299 30.37 -11.40 -10.64
C ARG A 299 31.71 -12.10 -10.35
N ILE A 300 31.80 -12.80 -9.21
CA ILE A 300 33.00 -13.58 -8.88
C ILE A 300 33.20 -14.72 -9.89
N TYR A 301 32.15 -15.48 -10.21
CA TYR A 301 32.23 -16.55 -11.20
C TYR A 301 32.62 -16.02 -12.58
N GLN A 302 32.11 -14.86 -12.98
CA GLN A 302 32.50 -14.20 -14.23
C GLN A 302 33.99 -13.83 -14.22
N LYS A 303 34.49 -13.23 -13.13
CA LYS A 303 35.91 -12.90 -12.98
C LYS A 303 36.80 -14.14 -13.05
N LEU A 304 36.46 -15.19 -12.31
CA LEU A 304 37.17 -16.48 -12.35
C LEU A 304 37.13 -17.11 -13.74
N SER A 305 35.97 -17.08 -14.41
CA SER A 305 35.84 -17.62 -15.76
C SER A 305 36.63 -16.81 -16.80
N TYR A 306 36.78 -15.51 -16.59
CA TYR A 306 37.62 -14.65 -17.43
C TYR A 306 39.10 -14.96 -17.19
N GLU A 307 39.54 -15.08 -15.93
CA GLU A 307 40.90 -15.49 -15.58
C GLU A 307 41.25 -16.87 -16.17
N GLN A 308 40.33 -17.83 -16.13
CA GLN A 308 40.51 -19.15 -16.74
C GLN A 308 40.54 -19.14 -18.27
N LYS A 309 39.79 -18.22 -18.91
CA LYS A 309 39.75 -18.09 -20.37
C LYS A 309 40.84 -17.18 -20.91
N LYS A 310 41.53 -16.44 -20.05
CA LYS A 310 42.61 -15.55 -20.45
C LYS A 310 43.73 -16.43 -21.03
N PRO A 311 44.04 -16.31 -22.33
CA PRO A 311 45.14 -17.05 -22.91
C PRO A 311 46.46 -16.56 -22.28
N GLU A 312 47.43 -17.47 -22.12
CA GLU A 312 48.77 -17.12 -21.60
C GLU A 312 49.51 -16.17 -22.57
N GLU A 313 49.31 -16.37 -23.87
CA GLU A 313 49.78 -15.49 -24.92
C GLU A 313 48.59 -14.74 -25.55
N SER A 314 48.61 -13.41 -25.53
CA SER A 314 47.51 -12.57 -26.05
C SER A 314 47.44 -12.59 -27.57
N PHE A 315 48.60 -12.59 -28.22
CA PHE A 315 48.78 -12.73 -29.66
C PHE A 315 50.11 -13.48 -29.88
N PRO A 316 50.21 -14.37 -30.87
CA PRO A 316 51.51 -14.90 -31.28
C PRO A 316 52.38 -13.73 -31.73
N TYR A 317 53.55 -13.60 -31.13
CA TYR A 317 54.52 -12.55 -31.49
C TYR A 317 55.02 -12.81 -32.91
N ASP A 318 54.66 -11.94 -33.85
CA ASP A 318 55.17 -12.01 -35.21
C ASP A 318 56.52 -11.28 -35.30
N LYS A 319 57.58 -12.01 -35.66
CA LYS A 319 58.95 -11.49 -35.64
C LYS A 319 59.18 -10.39 -36.68
N THR A 320 58.30 -10.25 -37.66
CA THR A 320 58.40 -9.21 -38.72
C THR A 320 57.85 -7.85 -38.30
N ASP A 321 57.15 -7.73 -37.17
CA ASP A 321 56.60 -6.46 -36.69
C ASP A 321 57.70 -5.47 -36.21
N GLU A 322 58.90 -5.96 -35.92
CA GLU A 322 60.07 -5.11 -35.58
C GLU A 322 60.58 -4.28 -36.78
N ILE A 323 60.22 -4.64 -38.01
CA ILE A 323 60.71 -4.01 -39.25
C ILE A 323 60.08 -2.63 -39.48
N PHE A 324 58.90 -2.37 -38.93
CA PHE A 324 58.16 -1.11 -39.11
C PHE A 324 58.33 -0.12 -37.94
N GLN A 325 59.17 -0.43 -36.96
CA GLN A 325 59.57 0.53 -35.94
C GLN A 325 60.57 1.51 -36.54
N THR A 326 60.07 2.53 -37.24
CA THR A 326 60.89 3.64 -37.72
C THR A 326 61.51 4.33 -36.50
N PRO A 327 62.85 4.44 -36.39
CA PRO A 327 63.45 5.18 -35.30
C PRO A 327 62.97 6.62 -35.39
N ALA A 328 62.37 7.12 -34.30
CA ALA A 328 62.11 8.54 -34.16
C ALA A 328 63.46 9.26 -34.30
N GLN A 329 63.61 10.05 -35.36
CA GLN A 329 64.75 10.93 -35.54
C GLN A 329 64.90 11.78 -34.27
N PRO A 330 66.11 11.94 -33.72
CA PRO A 330 66.32 12.95 -32.70
C PRO A 330 65.93 14.29 -33.33
N SER A 331 65.00 15.01 -32.70
CA SER A 331 64.80 16.41 -33.04
C SER A 331 66.07 17.14 -32.62
N ASP A 332 66.97 17.37 -33.58
CA ASP A 332 67.98 18.41 -33.51
C ASP A 332 67.22 19.75 -33.46
N ASN A 333 66.85 20.17 -32.26
CA ASN A 333 66.64 21.58 -31.98
C ASN A 333 67.98 22.09 -31.47
N ASP A 334 68.79 22.51 -32.44
CA ASP A 334 69.89 23.44 -32.21
C ASP A 334 69.33 24.71 -31.55
N ASP A 335 70.03 25.13 -30.50
CA ASP A 335 70.29 26.50 -30.06
C ASP A 335 69.53 27.62 -30.78
N ASP A 336 68.58 28.24 -30.06
CA ASP A 336 68.38 29.69 -30.12
C ASP A 336 68.73 30.23 -28.73
N ASP A 337 69.99 30.65 -28.59
CA ASP A 337 70.40 31.68 -27.63
C ASP A 337 69.59 32.94 -27.92
N ASP A 338 68.68 33.32 -27.01
CA ASP A 338 68.30 34.72 -26.84
C ASP A 338 68.51 35.09 -25.36
N ASP A 339 69.70 35.65 -25.18
CA ASP A 339 70.09 36.66 -24.20
C ASP A 339 68.92 37.61 -23.87
N ASP A 340 68.50 37.65 -22.60
CA ASP A 340 67.97 38.89 -22.02
C ASP A 340 68.11 38.86 -20.49
N SER A 341 69.10 39.61 -20.05
CA SER A 341 69.31 40.13 -18.72
C SER A 341 68.19 41.08 -18.26
N GLU A 342 67.58 40.81 -17.10
CA GLU A 342 67.52 41.66 -15.89
C GLU A 342 66.73 41.02 -14.75
#